data_AF-A0A6I1W0Z9-F1
#
_entry.id   AF-A0A6I1W0Z9-F1
#
_cell.length_a   1.000
_cell.length_b   1.000
_cell.length_c   1.000
_cell.angle_alpha   90.00
_cell.angle_beta   90.00
_cell.angle_gamma   90.00
#
_symmetry.space_group_name_H-M   'P 1'
#
loop_
_entity.id
_entity.type
_entity.pdbx_description
1 polymer ?
#
loop_
_entity_poly.entity_id
_entity_poly.type
_entity_poly.pdbx_seq_one_letter_code
_entity_poly.pdbx_strand_id
1 'polypeptide(L)'
;PVVDDLHLAARFVSDTPANWKSIVDNYLECYHCAPAHPGFADSVSVDEYWHTLHGNWSLQFGHAKSPEKSFKFDESIKDPSFSGFWAWPCTMFNAPPGGNFMTVIYEFPVSAGVTMQHYD
;
A
#
# COMPACT_ATOMS: atom_id res chain seq x y z
N PRO A 1 -15.51 -5.45 1.21
CA PRO A 1 -15.03 -4.26 1.92
C PRO A 1 -16.17 -3.31 2.28
N VAL A 2 -16.17 -2.79 3.52
CA VAL A 2 -17.16 -1.86 4.09
C VAL A 2 -16.73 -0.40 3.85
N VAL A 3 -16.40 -0.07 2.60
CA VAL A 3 -15.75 1.22 2.25
C VAL A 3 -16.55 2.42 2.74
N ASP A 4 -17.87 2.35 2.68
CA ASP A 4 -18.77 3.44 3.07
C ASP A 4 -18.78 3.72 4.59
N ASP A 5 -18.32 2.78 5.41
CA ASP A 5 -18.26 2.89 6.87
C ASP A 5 -16.89 3.36 7.39
N LEU A 6 -15.92 3.58 6.49
CA LEU A 6 -14.58 4.00 6.88
C LEU A 6 -14.58 5.41 7.46
N HIS A 7 -13.82 5.59 8.54
CA HIS A 7 -13.57 6.88 9.17
C HIS A 7 -12.06 7.10 9.30
N LEU A 8 -11.62 8.35 9.19
CA LEU A 8 -10.20 8.69 9.36
C LEU A 8 -9.75 8.35 10.79
N ALA A 9 -8.86 7.38 10.93
CA ALA A 9 -8.30 6.99 12.21
C ALA A 9 -7.07 7.82 12.59
N ALA A 10 -6.18 8.07 11.61
CA ALA A 10 -4.97 8.86 11.78
C ALA A 10 -4.59 9.52 10.46
N ARG A 11 -3.72 10.53 10.52
CA ARG A 11 -3.06 11.11 9.34
C ARG A 11 -1.63 11.46 9.69
N PHE A 12 -0.69 10.97 8.89
CA PHE A 12 0.71 11.39 8.95
C PHE A 12 0.97 12.36 7.79
N VAL A 13 1.53 13.53 8.12
CA VAL A 13 1.85 14.57 7.12
C VAL A 13 3.37 14.72 7.04
N SER A 14 3.91 14.66 5.83
CA SER A 14 5.35 14.86 5.60
C SER A 14 5.63 15.65 4.33
N ASP A 15 6.60 16.55 4.39
CA ASP A 15 7.23 17.12 3.20
C ASP A 15 8.38 16.21 2.78
N THR A 16 8.14 15.39 1.76
CA THR A 16 9.11 14.41 1.30
C THR A 16 10.04 15.06 0.26
N PRO A 17 11.36 15.08 0.48
CA PRO A 17 12.33 15.69 -0.44
C PRO A 17 12.60 14.78 -1.66
N ALA A 18 11.54 14.47 -2.39
CA ALA A 18 11.55 13.66 -3.60
C ALA A 18 10.53 14.19 -4.62
N ASN A 19 10.79 13.92 -5.90
CA ASN A 19 9.79 14.12 -6.95
C ASN A 19 8.64 13.13 -6.76
N TRP A 20 7.41 13.56 -6.99
CA TRP A 20 6.21 12.70 -6.87
C TRP A 20 6.31 11.41 -7.70
N LYS A 21 6.89 11.48 -8.90
CA LYS A 21 7.09 10.30 -9.74
C LYS A 21 7.98 9.25 -9.07
N SER A 22 9.00 9.68 -8.32
CA SER A 22 9.89 8.76 -7.59
C SER A 22 9.16 8.06 -6.44
N ILE A 23 8.17 8.70 -5.82
CA ILE A 23 7.36 8.11 -4.76
C ILE A 23 6.38 7.09 -5.37
N VAL A 24 5.76 7.42 -6.50
CA VAL A 24 4.96 6.49 -7.30
C VAL A 24 5.78 5.30 -7.77
N ASP A 25 6.98 5.51 -8.31
CA ASP A 25 7.88 4.44 -8.76
C ASP A 25 8.20 3.46 -7.62
N ASN A 26 8.45 3.98 -6.40
CA ASN A 26 8.66 3.16 -5.21
C ASN A 26 7.42 2.33 -4.82
N TYR A 27 6.21 2.85 -5.04
CA TYR A 27 4.98 2.12 -4.71
C TYR A 27 4.64 1.04 -5.74
N LEU A 28 4.99 1.23 -7.01
CA LEU A 28 4.62 0.36 -8.12
C LEU A 28 5.46 -0.93 -8.22
N GLU A 29 6.32 -1.21 -7.25
CA GLU A 29 7.10 -2.44 -7.21
C GLU A 29 7.24 -3.00 -5.78
N CYS A 30 7.42 -4.31 -5.70
CA CYS A 30 7.75 -5.03 -4.46
C CYS A 30 9.15 -5.66 -4.48
N TYR A 31 10.00 -5.30 -5.43
CA TYR A 31 11.38 -5.77 -5.50
C TYR A 31 12.21 -5.30 -4.30
N HIS A 32 11.96 -4.08 -3.81
CA HIS A 32 12.61 -3.53 -2.62
C HIS A 32 12.08 -4.11 -1.30
N CYS A 33 10.93 -4.79 -1.29
CA CYS A 33 10.25 -5.14 -0.04
C CYS A 33 11.06 -6.09 0.84
N ALA A 34 11.67 -7.14 0.27
CA ALA A 34 12.50 -8.07 1.02
C ALA A 34 13.71 -7.41 1.72
N PRO A 35 14.54 -6.61 1.03
CA PRO A 35 15.68 -5.95 1.68
C PRO A 35 15.30 -4.74 2.56
N ALA A 36 14.28 -3.97 2.21
CA ALA A 36 13.96 -2.71 2.89
C ALA A 36 12.93 -2.85 4.03
N HIS A 37 12.03 -3.84 3.93
CA HIS A 37 10.93 -4.03 4.88
C HIS A 37 10.88 -5.46 5.42
N PRO A 38 11.86 -5.91 6.23
CA PRO A 38 11.93 -7.30 6.69
C PRO A 38 10.63 -7.80 7.35
N GLY A 39 9.96 -6.95 8.15
CA GLY A 39 8.69 -7.31 8.78
C GLY A 39 7.52 -7.44 7.79
N PHE A 40 7.48 -6.62 6.73
CA PHE A 40 6.43 -6.71 5.71
C PHE A 40 6.68 -7.87 4.75
N ALA A 41 7.93 -8.12 4.40
CA ALA A 41 8.34 -9.21 3.52
C ALA A 41 7.94 -10.60 4.08
N ASP A 42 7.98 -10.78 5.41
CA ASP A 42 7.50 -12.00 6.05
C ASP A 42 5.99 -12.25 5.84
N SER A 43 5.23 -11.19 5.56
CA SER A 43 3.79 -11.27 5.30
C SER A 43 3.48 -11.57 3.84
N VAL A 44 4.29 -11.07 2.89
CA VAL A 44 3.98 -11.15 1.46
C VAL A 44 4.50 -12.45 0.86
N SER A 45 3.59 -13.30 0.35
CA SER A 45 3.98 -14.47 -0.44
C SER A 45 4.39 -14.04 -1.86
N VAL A 46 5.68 -14.06 -2.17
CA VAL A 46 6.19 -13.69 -3.51
C VAL A 46 5.64 -14.59 -4.61
N ASP A 47 5.39 -15.87 -4.31
CA ASP A 47 4.82 -16.84 -5.27
C ASP A 47 3.33 -16.59 -5.56
N GLU A 48 2.66 -15.79 -4.74
CA GLU A 48 1.24 -15.46 -4.84
C GLU A 48 1.05 -13.94 -4.88
N TYR A 49 1.82 -13.29 -5.75
CA TYR A 49 1.80 -11.86 -5.96
C TYR A 49 1.62 -11.54 -7.44
N TRP A 50 0.69 -10.65 -7.77
CA TRP A 50 0.40 -10.21 -9.13
C TRP A 50 0.26 -8.70 -9.20
N HIS A 51 0.80 -8.12 -10.27
CA HIS A 51 0.60 -6.72 -10.62
C HIS A 51 -0.12 -6.64 -11.96
N THR A 52 -1.35 -6.14 -11.96
CA THR A 52 -2.18 -5.97 -13.16
C THR A 52 -2.32 -4.50 -13.51
N LEU A 53 -2.12 -4.19 -14.79
CA LEU A 53 -2.22 -2.83 -15.33
C LEU A 53 -3.60 -2.63 -15.96
N HIS A 54 -4.20 -1.48 -15.68
CA HIS A 54 -5.46 -1.02 -16.24
C HIS A 54 -5.24 0.36 -16.89
N GLY A 55 -6.29 0.97 -17.46
CA GLY A 55 -6.14 2.20 -18.26
C GLY A 55 -5.33 3.31 -17.56
N ASN A 56 -5.81 3.80 -16.42
CA ASN A 56 -5.17 4.88 -15.64
C ASN A 56 -4.93 4.49 -14.17
N TRP A 57 -4.85 3.19 -13.89
CA TRP A 57 -4.65 2.65 -12.55
C TRP A 57 -4.07 1.25 -12.63
N SER A 58 -3.53 0.74 -11.52
CA SER A 58 -2.99 -0.61 -11.42
C SER A 58 -3.39 -1.26 -10.10
N LEU A 59 -3.38 -2.60 -10.05
CA LEU A 59 -3.65 -3.38 -8.85
C LEU A 59 -2.48 -4.33 -8.58
N GLN A 60 -1.88 -4.17 -7.41
CA GLN A 60 -1.00 -5.12 -6.74
C GLN A 60 -1.87 -6.01 -5.84
N PHE A 61 -2.00 -7.29 -6.15
CA PHE A 61 -2.81 -8.26 -5.41
C PHE A 61 -1.95 -9.42 -4.95
N GLY A 62 -2.17 -9.91 -3.75
CA GLY A 62 -1.53 -11.14 -3.30
C GLY A 62 -2.14 -11.69 -2.02
N HIS A 63 -1.61 -12.83 -1.56
CA HIS A 63 -2.01 -13.44 -0.30
C HIS A 63 -0.95 -13.21 0.76
N ALA A 64 -1.40 -12.88 1.98
CA ALA A 64 -0.53 -12.72 3.12
C ALA A 64 -0.48 -13.97 4.00
N LYS A 65 0.67 -14.22 4.62
CA LYS A 65 0.80 -15.15 5.75
C LYS A 65 0.90 -14.35 7.02
N SER A 66 0.20 -14.77 8.09
CA SER A 66 0.25 -14.07 9.38
C SER A 66 1.65 -14.26 9.98
N PRO A 67 2.46 -13.20 10.11
CA PRO A 67 3.83 -13.29 10.61
C PRO A 67 3.86 -13.23 12.15
N GLU A 68 4.87 -13.85 12.78
CA GLU A 68 5.01 -13.79 14.25
C GLU A 68 5.33 -12.38 14.78
N LYS A 69 6.02 -11.55 13.98
CA LYS A 69 6.71 -10.33 14.44
C LYS A 69 6.14 -9.01 13.90
N SER A 70 5.27 -9.04 12.91
CA SER A 70 4.78 -7.83 12.21
C SER A 70 3.26 -7.80 12.17
N PHE A 71 2.64 -7.41 11.04
CA PHE A 71 1.20 -7.16 10.96
C PHE A 71 0.39 -8.43 11.25
N LYS A 72 -0.11 -8.56 12.48
CA LYS A 72 -0.94 -9.69 12.91
C LYS A 72 -2.37 -9.45 12.48
N PHE A 73 -2.92 -10.41 11.77
CA PHE A 73 -4.33 -10.50 11.47
C PHE A 73 -4.90 -11.80 12.02
N ASP A 74 -6.20 -11.82 12.27
CA ASP A 74 -6.89 -12.98 12.84
C ASP A 74 -6.73 -14.21 11.91
N GLU A 75 -6.25 -15.32 12.46
CA GLU A 75 -6.10 -16.59 11.74
C GLU A 75 -7.46 -17.15 11.25
N SER A 76 -8.58 -16.65 11.79
CA SER A 76 -9.92 -16.97 11.32
C SER A 76 -10.27 -16.37 9.95
N ILE A 77 -9.45 -15.45 9.43
CA ILE A 77 -9.61 -14.88 8.10
C ILE A 77 -9.38 -15.99 7.06
N LYS A 78 -10.47 -16.41 6.40
CA LYS A 78 -10.46 -17.47 5.38
C LYS A 78 -9.66 -17.10 4.12
N ASP A 79 -9.58 -15.81 3.81
CA ASP A 79 -8.86 -15.28 2.65
C ASP A 79 -8.02 -14.08 3.09
N PRO A 80 -6.72 -14.26 3.37
CA PRO A 80 -5.83 -13.20 3.79
C PRO A 80 -5.27 -12.42 2.59
N SER A 81 -6.09 -12.20 1.56
CA SER A 81 -5.69 -11.38 0.42
C SER A 81 -5.52 -9.92 0.80
N PHE A 82 -4.57 -9.26 0.14
CA PHE A 82 -4.37 -7.82 0.21
C PHE A 82 -4.45 -7.20 -1.18
N SER A 83 -4.76 -5.92 -1.24
CA SER A 83 -4.84 -5.15 -2.48
C SER A 83 -4.19 -3.79 -2.32
N GLY A 84 -3.28 -3.45 -3.22
CA GLY A 84 -2.68 -2.13 -3.37
C GLY A 84 -3.05 -1.53 -4.73
N PHE A 85 -3.83 -0.46 -4.73
CA PHE A 85 -4.22 0.25 -5.94
C PHE A 85 -3.36 1.48 -6.09
N TRP A 86 -2.81 1.70 -7.28
CA TRP A 86 -2.33 3.03 -7.68
C TRP A 86 -3.31 3.60 -8.70
N ALA A 87 -3.70 4.85 -8.52
CA ALA A 87 -4.57 5.59 -9.43
C ALA A 87 -3.88 6.86 -9.91
N TRP A 88 -3.90 7.09 -11.22
CA TRP A 88 -3.38 8.30 -11.81
C TRP A 88 -4.05 9.55 -11.21
N PRO A 89 -3.28 10.60 -10.86
CA PRO A 89 -1.84 10.72 -11.09
C PRO A 89 -0.96 10.02 -10.03
N CYS A 90 -1.31 10.11 -8.75
CA CYS A 90 -0.41 9.73 -7.65
C CYS A 90 -1.17 9.52 -6.34
N THR A 91 -2.26 8.75 -6.38
CA THR A 91 -2.97 8.33 -5.15
C THR A 91 -2.95 6.82 -5.06
N MET A 92 -2.64 6.32 -3.87
CA MET A 92 -2.53 4.89 -3.62
C MET A 92 -3.47 4.46 -2.51
N PHE A 93 -4.23 3.39 -2.74
CA PHE A 93 -5.19 2.84 -1.79
C PHE A 93 -4.75 1.44 -1.41
N ASN A 94 -4.56 1.18 -0.12
CA ASN A 94 -4.20 -0.15 0.37
C ASN A 94 -5.37 -0.72 1.17
N ALA A 95 -5.77 -1.94 0.82
CA ALA A 95 -6.67 -2.78 1.59
C ALA A 95 -5.85 -3.97 2.11
N PRO A 96 -5.37 -3.92 3.37
CA PRO A 96 -4.61 -5.02 3.96
C PRO A 96 -5.47 -6.27 4.20
N PRO A 97 -4.85 -7.41 4.60
CA PRO A 97 -5.56 -8.65 4.88
C PRO A 97 -6.72 -8.46 5.87
N GLY A 98 -7.87 -9.05 5.54
CA GLY A 98 -9.12 -8.91 6.30
C GLY A 98 -10.09 -7.84 5.77
N GLY A 99 -9.61 -6.88 4.97
CA GLY A 99 -10.47 -5.99 4.16
C GLY A 99 -11.46 -5.12 4.94
N ASN A 100 -11.21 -4.88 6.23
CA ASN A 100 -12.06 -4.10 7.14
C ASN A 100 -11.47 -2.72 7.53
N PHE A 101 -10.28 -2.38 7.04
CA PHE A 101 -9.70 -1.04 7.11
C PHE A 101 -8.88 -0.77 5.85
N MET A 102 -8.50 0.48 5.64
CA MET A 102 -7.67 0.91 4.51
C MET A 102 -6.63 1.92 4.98
N THR A 103 -5.54 2.01 4.22
CA THR A 103 -4.66 3.19 4.26
C THR A 103 -4.63 3.85 2.90
N VAL A 104 -4.47 5.18 2.87
CA VAL A 104 -4.43 5.95 1.62
C VAL A 104 -3.23 6.89 1.62
N ILE A 105 -2.45 6.82 0.54
CA ILE A 105 -1.33 7.72 0.30
C ILE A 105 -1.79 8.77 -0.71
N TYR A 106 -1.85 10.02 -0.28
CA TYR A 106 -2.11 11.17 -1.13
C TYR A 106 -0.81 11.91 -1.38
N GLU A 107 -0.42 12.06 -2.63
CA GLU A 107 0.71 12.89 -3.03
C GLU A 107 0.25 14.24 -3.57
N PHE A 108 0.81 15.30 -3.03
CA PHE A 108 0.58 16.68 -3.47
C PHE A 108 1.92 17.28 -3.92
N PRO A 109 2.24 17.21 -5.22
CA PRO A 109 3.52 17.72 -5.73
C PRO A 109 3.67 19.22 -5.44
N VAL A 110 4.76 19.61 -4.78
CA VAL A 110 5.05 21.01 -4.42
C VAL A 110 6.05 21.63 -5.40
N SER A 111 7.10 20.89 -5.73
CA SER A 111 8.13 21.29 -6.70
C SER A 111 8.77 20.06 -7.36
N ALA A 112 9.77 20.28 -8.21
CA ALA A 112 10.50 19.17 -8.84
C ALA A 112 11.21 18.25 -7.82
N GLY A 113 11.54 18.74 -6.63
CA GLY A 113 12.26 17.98 -5.60
C GLY A 113 11.51 17.82 -4.27
N VAL A 114 10.24 18.22 -4.19
CA VAL A 114 9.44 18.15 -2.96
C VAL A 114 8.01 17.75 -3.27
N THR A 115 7.49 16.79 -2.51
CA THR A 115 6.09 16.34 -2.56
C THR A 115 5.56 16.26 -1.13
N MET A 116 4.48 16.97 -0.84
CA MET A 116 3.80 16.83 0.44
C MET A 116 2.94 15.55 0.39
N GLN A 117 3.00 14.73 1.44
CA GLN A 117 2.24 13.49 1.53
C GLN A 117 1.28 13.53 2.71
N HIS A 118 0.07 13.01 2.49
CA HIS A 118 -0.76 12.49 3.57
C HIS A 118 -0.77 10.97 3.49
N TYR A 119 -0.49 10.33 4.63
CA TYR A 119 -0.72 8.91 4.83
C TYR A 119 -1.86 8.76 5.84
N ASP A 120 -3.04 8.40 5.33
CA ASP A 120 -4.26 8.17 6.11
C ASP A 120 -4.41 6.69 6.47
#